data_AF-A0A4Y7SH68-F1
#
_entry.id   AF-A0A4Y7SH68-F1
#
_cell.length_a   1.000
_cell.length_b   1.000
_cell.length_c   1.000
_cell.angle_alpha   90.00
_cell.angle_beta   90.00
_cell.angle_gamma   90.00
#
_symmetry.space_group_name_H-M   'P 1'
#
loop_
_entity.id
_entity.type
_entity.pdbx_description
1 polymer ?
#
loop_
_entity_poly.entity_id
_entity_poly.type
_entity_poly.pdbx_seq_one_letter_code
_entity_poly.pdbx_strand_id
1 'polypeptide(L)'
;MQPTLARLSKASRAPLTGKRGNKDFYKGTRQAFLPGGHRTGAPGKHVIGGKAKYRLIDEKVRVFVAPPIEQIATSPLKPYVSVKVDLTKEEERLPFGRFRGAGGLTPEHFLRVSR
;
A
#
# COMPACT_ATOMS: atom_id res chain seq x y z
N MET A 1 -28.42 22.34 -13.50
CA MET A 1 -27.37 22.97 -12.66
C MET A 1 -26.45 23.76 -13.57
N GLN A 2 -26.38 25.08 -13.43
CA GLN A 2 -25.55 25.95 -14.29
C GLN A 2 -24.28 26.38 -13.52
N PRO A 3 -23.11 25.80 -13.82
CA PRO A 3 -21.89 25.98 -13.02
C PRO A 3 -21.18 27.34 -13.21
N THR A 4 -21.73 28.28 -14.00
CA THR A 4 -21.03 29.50 -14.46
C THR A 4 -21.55 30.82 -13.85
N LEU A 5 -22.53 30.81 -12.95
CA LEU A 5 -23.03 32.04 -12.33
C LEU A 5 -22.14 32.51 -11.17
N ALA A 6 -21.54 33.70 -11.30
CA ALA A 6 -20.65 34.35 -10.33
C ALA A 6 -21.27 34.63 -8.94
N ARG A 7 -22.55 34.31 -8.72
CA ARG A 7 -23.28 34.56 -7.46
C ARG A 7 -23.11 33.49 -6.39
N LEU A 8 -22.70 32.27 -6.75
CA LEU A 8 -22.39 31.18 -5.82
C LEU A 8 -20.87 31.00 -5.59
N SER A 9 -20.06 31.95 -6.06
CA SER A 9 -18.64 31.74 -6.40
C SER A 9 -17.61 32.16 -5.35
N LYS A 10 -18.03 32.79 -4.23
CA LYS A 10 -17.09 33.64 -3.47
C LYS A 10 -16.47 33.01 -2.23
N ALA A 11 -17.04 31.94 -1.68
CA ALA A 11 -16.50 31.24 -0.53
C ALA A 11 -16.18 29.78 -0.87
N SER A 12 -14.98 29.52 -1.38
CA SER A 12 -14.51 28.15 -1.54
C SER A 12 -14.10 27.60 -0.17
N ARG A 13 -14.94 26.75 0.42
CA ARG A 13 -14.58 25.95 1.61
C ARG A 13 -13.82 24.67 1.25
N ALA A 14 -13.28 24.59 0.04
CA ALA A 14 -12.52 23.42 -0.40
C ALA A 14 -11.19 23.32 0.36
N PRO A 15 -10.72 22.10 0.68
CA PRO A 15 -9.46 21.92 1.39
C PRO A 15 -8.28 22.51 0.60
N LEU A 16 -7.37 23.17 1.29
CA LEU A 16 -6.15 23.70 0.69
C LEU A 16 -5.28 22.56 0.15
N THR A 17 -4.75 22.75 -1.06
CA THR A 17 -3.73 21.87 -1.66
C THR A 17 -2.38 22.57 -1.59
N GLY A 18 -1.27 21.82 -1.73
CA GLY A 18 0.07 22.40 -1.71
C GLY A 18 0.34 23.44 -2.81
N LYS A 19 -0.55 23.59 -3.79
CA LYS A 19 -0.46 24.58 -4.87
C LYS A 19 -1.28 25.85 -4.63
N ARG A 20 -2.08 25.89 -3.56
CA ARG A 20 -3.02 26.99 -3.24
C ARG A 20 -2.54 27.91 -2.11
N GLY A 21 -1.51 27.52 -1.37
CA GLY A 21 -0.94 28.34 -0.28
C GLY A 21 0.24 29.19 -0.74
N ASN A 22 0.70 30.07 0.15
CA ASN A 22 1.89 30.93 -0.07
C ASN A 22 3.19 30.20 0.32
N LYS A 23 4.34 30.87 0.25
CA LYS A 23 5.69 30.33 0.49
C LYS A 23 5.84 29.48 1.76
N ASP A 24 5.18 29.87 2.86
CA ASP A 24 5.29 29.17 4.14
C ASP A 24 4.31 28.00 4.31
N PHE A 25 3.39 27.81 3.36
CA PHE A 25 2.42 26.74 3.40
C PHE A 25 2.97 25.46 2.78
N TYR A 26 3.35 24.50 3.63
CA TYR A 26 3.73 23.16 3.20
C TYR A 26 2.63 22.14 3.50
N LYS A 27 2.20 21.40 2.47
CA LYS A 27 1.28 20.26 2.61
C LYS A 27 1.89 19.01 1.97
N GLY A 28 2.23 18.01 2.78
CA GLY A 28 2.81 16.75 2.32
C GLY A 28 1.81 15.84 1.59
N THR A 29 2.34 14.93 0.77
CA THR A 29 1.59 13.95 -0.06
C THR A 29 1.59 12.54 0.53
N ARG A 30 1.93 12.40 1.82
CA ARG A 30 2.10 11.11 2.52
C ARG A 30 3.23 10.22 1.96
N GLN A 31 4.17 10.78 1.20
CA GLN A 31 5.38 10.08 0.77
C GLN A 31 6.42 9.95 1.90
N ALA A 32 6.47 10.94 2.80
CA ALA A 32 7.30 10.97 3.99
C ALA A 32 6.45 11.44 5.18
N PHE A 33 5.75 10.51 5.84
CA PHE A 33 4.85 10.82 6.95
C PHE A 33 5.57 10.78 8.31
N LEU A 34 5.10 11.49 9.32
CA LEU A 34 5.73 11.39 10.65
C LEU A 34 5.58 9.96 11.22
N PRO A 35 6.56 9.45 12.00
CA PRO A 35 6.47 8.12 12.61
C PRO A 35 5.22 8.01 13.50
N GLY A 36 4.46 6.91 13.39
CA GLY A 36 3.24 6.67 14.18
C GLY A 36 1.98 6.30 13.39
N GLY A 37 2.05 6.06 12.08
CA GLY A 37 0.90 5.62 11.26
C GLY A 37 1.10 4.26 10.58
N HIS A 38 0.04 3.70 9.99
CA HIS A 38 0.06 2.43 9.23
C HIS A 38 0.93 2.45 7.96
N ARG A 39 1.46 3.60 7.57
CA ARG A 39 2.39 3.76 6.45
C ARG A 39 3.79 4.01 6.98
N THR A 40 4.79 3.43 6.32
CA THR A 40 6.21 3.69 6.56
C THR A 40 6.44 5.19 6.63
N GLY A 41 6.97 5.65 7.78
CA GLY A 41 7.21 7.06 8.04
C GLY A 41 8.26 7.66 7.11
N ALA A 42 8.68 8.89 7.39
CA ALA A 42 9.67 9.61 6.61
C ALA A 42 10.97 8.78 6.55
N PRO A 43 11.58 8.64 5.35
CA PRO A 43 12.76 7.79 5.16
C PRO A 43 14.04 8.41 5.75
N GLY A 44 13.92 9.47 6.54
CA GLY A 44 15.04 10.27 7.00
C GLY A 44 14.63 11.33 8.00
N LYS A 45 15.59 12.18 8.36
CA LYS A 45 15.43 13.27 9.33
C LYS A 45 15.96 14.59 8.78
N HIS A 46 15.29 15.68 9.10
CA HIS A 46 15.83 17.02 8.87
C HIS A 46 17.03 17.25 9.79
N VAL A 47 18.09 17.86 9.26
CA VAL A 47 19.32 18.17 10.00
C VAL A 47 19.49 19.68 10.03
N ILE A 48 19.65 20.23 11.24
CA ILE A 48 19.76 21.67 11.47
C ILE A 48 21.15 22.17 11.02
N GLY A 49 22.21 21.46 11.41
CA GLY A 49 23.60 21.77 11.09
C GLY A 49 24.14 21.08 9.82
N GLY A 50 25.11 21.71 9.15
CA GLY A 50 25.81 21.16 7.98
C GLY A 50 25.20 21.54 6.62
N LYS A 51 25.87 21.05 5.55
CA LYS A 51 25.50 21.33 4.14
C LYS A 51 24.24 20.57 3.69
N ALA A 52 24.07 19.32 4.14
CA ALA A 52 22.88 18.52 3.82
C ALA A 52 21.77 18.77 4.86
N LYS A 53 20.65 19.36 4.43
CA LYS A 53 19.50 19.70 5.31
C LYS A 53 18.53 18.54 5.58
N TYR A 54 18.68 17.44 4.86
CA TYR A 54 17.94 16.20 5.08
C TYR A 54 18.89 15.01 4.98
N ARG A 55 18.84 14.12 5.98
CA ARG A 55 19.63 12.88 6.01
C ARG A 55 18.69 11.70 5.87
N LEU A 56 18.90 10.93 4.81
CA LEU A 56 18.20 9.68 4.56
C LEU A 56 18.76 8.57 5.47
N ILE A 57 17.87 7.69 5.94
CA ILE A 57 18.17 6.56 6.81
C ILE A 57 17.75 5.32 6.02
N ASP A 58 18.73 4.58 5.49
CA ASP A 58 18.49 3.47 4.55
C ASP A 58 17.54 2.41 5.13
N GLU A 59 17.63 2.14 6.44
CA GLU A 59 16.75 1.21 7.16
C GLU A 59 15.25 1.59 7.11
N LYS A 60 14.93 2.88 6.89
CA LYS A 60 13.56 3.39 6.79
C LYS A 60 13.08 3.53 5.35
N VAL A 61 13.96 3.32 4.38
CA VAL A 61 13.60 3.36 2.96
C VAL A 61 12.82 2.10 2.61
N ARG A 62 11.72 2.28 1.87
CA ARG A 62 10.95 1.15 1.35
C ARG A 62 11.71 0.50 0.20
N VAL A 63 11.87 -0.82 0.30
CA VAL A 63 12.39 -1.66 -0.79
C VAL A 63 11.29 -2.62 -1.22
N PHE A 64 11.08 -2.73 -2.53
CA PHE A 64 10.19 -3.72 -3.11
C PHE A 64 11.03 -4.90 -3.58
N VAL A 65 10.96 -6.01 -2.84
CA VAL A 65 11.69 -7.24 -3.18
C VAL A 65 10.86 -8.02 -4.19
N ALA A 66 11.42 -8.25 -5.37
CA ALA A 66 10.82 -9.05 -6.43
C ALA A 66 11.66 -10.32 -6.67
N PRO A 67 11.03 -11.45 -7.06
CA PRO A 67 11.76 -12.61 -7.54
C PRO A 67 12.60 -12.30 -8.80
N PRO A 68 13.60 -13.14 -9.14
CA PRO A 68 14.31 -13.03 -10.41
C PRO A 68 13.36 -13.04 -11.59
N ILE A 69 13.64 -12.20 -12.59
CA ILE A 69 12.73 -12.00 -13.73
C ILE A 69 12.47 -13.30 -14.52
N GLU A 70 13.46 -14.18 -14.59
CA GLU A 70 13.35 -15.49 -15.24
C GLU A 70 12.26 -16.34 -14.59
N GLN A 71 12.22 -16.39 -13.25
CA GLN A 71 11.19 -17.14 -12.50
C GLN A 71 9.80 -16.57 -12.72
N ILE A 72 9.68 -15.24 -12.82
CA ILE A 72 8.40 -14.57 -13.11
C ILE A 72 7.94 -14.92 -14.53
N ALA A 73 8.85 -14.91 -15.50
CA ALA A 73 8.55 -15.20 -16.90
C ALA A 73 8.15 -16.67 -17.11
N THR A 74 8.85 -17.61 -16.46
CA THR A 74 8.55 -19.05 -16.53
C THR A 74 7.35 -19.46 -15.67
N SER A 75 6.86 -18.58 -14.80
CA SER A 75 5.74 -18.91 -13.91
C SER A 75 4.47 -19.26 -14.72
N PRO A 76 3.80 -20.37 -14.38
CA PRO A 76 2.51 -20.73 -14.96
C PRO A 76 1.39 -19.78 -14.51
N LEU A 77 1.60 -19.04 -13.42
CA LEU A 77 0.61 -18.12 -12.87
C LEU A 77 0.54 -16.85 -13.72
N LYS A 78 -0.66 -16.54 -14.21
CA LYS A 78 -0.97 -15.35 -15.01
C LYS A 78 -2.00 -14.49 -14.28
N PRO A 79 -2.08 -13.18 -14.55
CA PRO A 79 -3.03 -12.28 -13.88
C PRO A 79 -4.50 -12.58 -14.20
N TYR A 80 -4.76 -13.33 -15.27
CA TYR A 80 -6.10 -13.70 -15.72
C TYR A 80 -6.25 -15.20 -15.86
N VAL A 81 -7.48 -15.68 -15.69
CA VAL A 81 -7.87 -17.07 -15.85
C VAL A 81 -8.81 -17.19 -17.07
N SER A 82 -8.80 -18.34 -17.73
CA SER A 82 -9.72 -18.63 -18.83
C SER A 82 -11.16 -18.73 -18.34
N VAL A 83 -12.09 -18.09 -19.04
CA VAL A 83 -13.54 -18.17 -18.75
C VAL A 83 -14.10 -19.58 -18.95
N LYS A 84 -13.40 -20.43 -19.71
CA LYS A 84 -13.83 -21.82 -19.96
C LYS A 84 -13.42 -22.80 -18.86
N VAL A 85 -12.69 -22.33 -17.84
CA VAL A 85 -12.21 -23.16 -16.74
C VAL A 85 -13.00 -22.78 -15.50
N ASP A 86 -14.00 -23.60 -15.20
CA ASP A 86 -14.72 -23.53 -13.93
C ASP A 86 -13.96 -24.37 -12.89
N LEU A 87 -13.85 -23.83 -11.68
CA LEU A 87 -13.29 -24.59 -10.56
C LEU A 87 -14.26 -25.70 -10.15
N THR A 88 -13.75 -26.88 -9.88
CA THR A 88 -14.54 -27.92 -9.21
C THR A 88 -14.85 -27.48 -7.78
N LYS A 89 -15.94 -27.99 -7.19
CA LYS A 89 -16.29 -27.72 -5.78
C LYS A 89 -15.18 -28.10 -4.80
N GLU A 90 -14.31 -29.04 -5.18
CA GLU A 90 -13.16 -29.44 -4.38
C GLU A 90 -12.04 -28.40 -4.48
N GLU A 91 -11.72 -27.94 -5.70
CA GLU A 91 -10.74 -26.89 -5.95
C GLU A 91 -11.16 -25.54 -5.34
N GLU A 92 -12.44 -25.18 -5.41
CA GLU A 92 -12.97 -23.99 -4.74
C GLU A 92 -12.77 -24.03 -3.22
N ARG A 93 -12.76 -25.23 -2.63
CA ARG A 93 -12.55 -25.42 -1.18
C ARG A 93 -11.06 -25.44 -0.79
N LEU A 94 -10.14 -25.64 -1.72
CA LEU A 94 -8.70 -25.70 -1.44
C LEU A 94 -8.13 -24.38 -0.86
N PRO A 95 -8.44 -23.19 -1.41
CA PRO A 95 -7.96 -21.91 -0.86
C PRO A 95 -8.43 -21.65 0.57
N PHE A 96 -9.63 -22.11 0.92
CA PHE A 96 -10.20 -21.97 2.26
C PHE A 96 -9.66 -23.02 3.25
N GLY A 97 -8.88 -23.99 2.77
CA GLY A 97 -8.33 -25.09 3.54
C GLY A 97 -9.38 -26.06 4.09
N ARG A 98 -8.93 -27.18 4.67
CA ARG A 98 -9.80 -28.13 5.41
C ARG A 98 -10.11 -27.65 6.83
N PHE A 99 -10.20 -26.34 7.08
CA PHE A 99 -10.51 -25.83 8.42
C PHE A 99 -11.99 -26.04 8.71
N ARG A 100 -12.34 -27.24 9.19
CA ARG A 100 -13.70 -27.68 9.52
C ARG A 100 -14.24 -27.09 10.83
N GLY A 101 -13.47 -26.25 11.52
CA GLY A 101 -13.84 -25.61 12.80
C GLY A 101 -13.58 -24.10 12.79
N ALA A 102 -14.32 -23.36 13.62
CA ALA A 102 -14.14 -21.93 13.82
C ALA A 102 -12.79 -21.67 14.52
N GLY A 103 -11.74 -21.39 13.74
CA GLY A 103 -10.39 -21.19 14.28
C GLY A 103 -9.25 -21.09 13.27
N GLY A 104 -9.48 -21.49 12.01
CA GLY A 104 -8.45 -21.41 10.97
C GLY A 104 -7.24 -22.30 11.27
N LEU A 105 -6.03 -21.82 10.95
CA LEU A 105 -4.77 -22.53 11.18
C LEU A 105 -4.42 -22.56 12.68
N THR A 106 -4.79 -23.63 13.39
CA THR A 106 -4.39 -23.83 14.78
C THR A 106 -2.91 -24.24 14.90
N PRO A 107 -2.21 -23.88 15.99
CA PRO A 107 -0.82 -24.31 16.21
C PRO A 107 -0.63 -25.83 16.17
N GLU A 108 -1.57 -26.60 16.72
CA GLU A 108 -1.57 -28.07 16.67
C GLU A 108 -1.67 -28.61 15.24
N HIS A 109 -2.56 -28.01 14.42
CA HIS A 109 -2.70 -28.39 13.02
C HIS A 109 -1.44 -28.05 12.22
N PHE A 110 -0.87 -26.87 12.44
CA PHE A 110 0.38 -26.46 11.80
C PHE A 110 1.54 -27.39 12.18
N LEU A 111 1.68 -27.75 13.45
CA LEU A 111 2.70 -28.68 13.92
C LEU A 111 2.56 -30.08 13.29
N ARG A 112 1.32 -30.54 13.10
CA ARG A 112 1.04 -31.84 12.47
C ARG A 112 1.36 -31.87 10.97
N VAL A 113 1.16 -30.77 10.24
CA VAL A 113 1.42 -30.69 8.79
C VAL A 113 2.88 -30.36 8.47
N SER A 114 3.59 -29.71 9.39
CA SER A 114 5.01 -29.35 9.23
C SER A 114 5.98 -30.49 9.58
N ARG A 115 5.48 -31.60 10.12
CA ARG A 115 6.24 -32.85 10.34
C ARG A 115 6.00 -33.83 9.20
#